data_AF-A0A5S3YLM3-F1
#
_entry.id   AF-A0A5S3YLM3-F1
#
_cell.length_a   1.000
_cell.length_b   1.000
_cell.length_c   1.000
_cell.angle_alpha   90.00
_cell.angle_beta   90.00
_cell.angle_gamma   90.00
#
_symmetry.space_group_name_H-M   'P 1'
#
loop_
_entity.id
_entity.type
_entity.pdbx_description
1 polymer ?
#
loop_
_entity_poly.entity_id
_entity_poly.type
_entity_poly.pdbx_seq_one_letter_code
_entity_poly.pdbx_strand_id
1 'polypeptide(L)'
;MITQAHAAIKSIDEFTASFNHHPGFYAFYSDDSSGKLYLDIDKLDAPFLLQHSLPYGVGSNDIGLDRGQLGGTHLVQFERFGDKVMLRAINTY
;
A
#
# COMPACT_ATOMS: atom_id res chain seq x y z
N MET A 1 -4.39 34.62 25.24
CA MET A 1 -3.44 33.49 25.18
C MET A 1 -4.21 32.29 24.66
N ILE A 2 -4.19 32.04 23.35
CA ILE A 2 -4.84 30.85 22.75
C ILE A 2 -3.72 29.83 22.53
N THR A 3 -3.65 28.83 23.39
CA THR A 3 -2.70 27.74 23.27
C THR A 3 -3.20 26.81 22.16
N GLN A 4 -2.68 26.96 20.94
CA GLN A 4 -2.86 25.95 19.90
C GLN A 4 -2.09 24.70 20.32
N ALA A 5 -2.80 23.70 20.83
CA ALA A 5 -2.25 22.37 20.97
C ALA A 5 -2.03 21.80 19.56
N HIS A 6 -0.80 21.86 19.06
CA HIS A 6 -0.36 20.92 18.02
C HIS A 6 -0.41 19.54 18.68
N ALA A 7 -1.47 18.78 18.44
CA ALA A 7 -1.47 17.37 18.79
C ALA A 7 -0.24 16.76 18.09
N ALA A 8 0.72 16.28 18.89
CA ALA A 8 1.91 15.64 18.35
C ALA A 8 1.47 14.51 17.43
N ILE A 9 1.97 14.52 16.19
CA ILE A 9 1.70 13.47 15.22
C ILE A 9 2.24 12.19 15.82
N LYS A 10 1.37 11.20 16.02
CA LYS A 10 1.78 9.88 16.54
C LYS A 10 2.81 9.27 15.61
N SER A 11 3.84 8.68 16.18
CA SER A 11 4.77 7.85 15.39
C SER A 11 4.03 6.65 14.79
N ILE A 12 4.62 6.05 13.76
CA ILE A 12 4.07 4.81 13.16
C ILE A 12 3.96 3.73 14.24
N ASP A 13 5.01 3.54 15.06
CA ASP A 13 5.04 2.57 16.15
C ASP A 13 3.90 2.77 17.16
N GLU A 14 3.62 4.03 17.55
CA GLU A 14 2.50 4.33 18.45
C GLU A 14 1.14 4.13 17.78
N PHE A 15 1.03 4.41 16.48
CA PHE A 15 -0.20 4.23 15.73
C PHE A 15 -0.53 2.75 15.50
N THR A 16 0.49 1.91 15.30
CA THR A 16 0.34 0.49 14.94
C THR A 16 0.60 -0.46 16.12
N ALA A 17 0.81 0.05 17.34
CA ALA A 17 1.16 -0.74 18.52
C ALA A 17 0.24 -1.95 18.82
N SER A 18 -1.04 -1.85 18.47
CA SER A 18 -2.04 -2.92 18.66
C SER A 18 -2.39 -3.67 17.38
N PHE A 19 -1.70 -3.42 16.27
CA PHE A 19 -1.97 -4.05 14.98
C PHE A 19 -1.06 -5.25 14.76
N ASN A 20 -1.51 -6.21 13.95
CA ASN A 20 -0.67 -7.33 13.55
C ASN A 20 0.28 -6.87 12.44
N HIS A 21 1.58 -7.00 12.65
CA HIS A 21 2.60 -6.64 11.68
C HIS A 21 2.89 -7.80 10.72
N HIS A 22 2.82 -7.53 9.43
CA HIS A 22 3.08 -8.48 8.36
C HIS A 22 4.30 -8.01 7.54
N PRO A 23 5.46 -8.65 7.68
CA PRO A 23 6.66 -8.28 6.92
C PRO A 23 6.51 -8.66 5.45
N GLY A 24 7.16 -7.91 4.57
CA GLY A 24 7.09 -8.13 3.12
C GLY A 24 7.97 -7.15 2.35
N PHE A 25 7.78 -7.08 1.03
CA PHE A 25 8.47 -6.09 0.19
C PHE A 25 8.13 -4.65 0.62
N TYR A 26 6.85 -4.41 0.87
CA TYR A 26 6.36 -3.38 1.80
C TYR A 26 5.69 -4.12 2.96
N ALA A 27 6.05 -3.75 4.18
CA ALA A 27 5.36 -4.27 5.34
C ALA A 27 3.95 -3.65 5.42
N PHE A 28 3.02 -4.35 6.04
CA PHE A 28 1.71 -3.79 6.35
C PHE A 28 1.23 -4.24 7.72
N TYR A 29 0.31 -3.47 8.28
CA TYR A 29 -0.31 -3.71 9.57
C TYR A 29 -1.79 -4.00 9.37
N SER A 30 -2.31 -5.06 9.98
CA SER A 30 -3.74 -5.34 10.01
C SER A 30 -4.34 -4.97 11.36
N ASP A 31 -5.38 -4.13 11.33
CA ASP A 31 -6.18 -3.79 12.49
C ASP A 31 -7.42 -4.68 12.51
N ASP A 32 -7.35 -5.77 13.28
CA ASP A 32 -8.45 -6.74 13.39
C ASP A 32 -9.72 -6.13 13.99
N SER A 33 -9.61 -5.02 14.73
CA SER A 33 -10.77 -4.36 15.33
C SER A 33 -11.60 -3.59 14.31
N SER A 34 -10.94 -2.99 13.30
CA SER A 34 -11.61 -2.21 12.25
C SER A 34 -11.66 -2.90 10.89
N GLY A 35 -10.93 -4.01 10.72
CA GLY A 35 -10.77 -4.71 9.44
C GLY A 35 -9.93 -3.96 8.42
N LYS A 36 -9.16 -2.94 8.85
CA LYS A 36 -8.35 -2.10 7.96
C LYS A 36 -6.93 -2.63 7.82
N LEU A 37 -6.36 -2.40 6.64
CA LEU A 37 -4.94 -2.61 6.35
C LEU A 37 -4.25 -1.26 6.18
N TYR A 38 -3.07 -1.13 6.76
CA TYR A 38 -2.21 0.04 6.66
C TYR A 38 -0.85 -0.38 6.11
N LEU A 39 -0.43 0.24 5.00
CA LEU A 39 0.85 -0.05 4.38
C LEU A 39 1.96 0.80 5.02
N ASP A 40 3.09 0.20 5.35
CA ASP A 40 4.30 0.91 5.74
C ASP A 40 5.09 1.31 4.49
N ILE A 41 5.19 2.62 4.25
CA ILE A 41 5.85 3.18 3.07
C ILE A 41 7.19 3.75 3.50
N ASP A 42 8.22 2.91 3.44
CA ASP A 42 9.60 3.23 3.82
C ASP A 42 10.43 3.80 2.65
N LYS A 43 9.91 3.74 1.42
CA LYS A 43 10.57 4.16 0.18
C LYS A 43 9.63 5.04 -0.65
N LEU A 44 10.01 6.31 -0.83
CA LEU A 44 9.38 7.24 -1.77
C LEU A 44 10.26 7.41 -2.99
N ASP A 45 9.64 7.73 -4.14
CA ASP A 45 10.31 7.99 -5.42
C ASP A 45 11.22 6.85 -5.88
N ALA A 46 10.90 5.62 -5.45
CA ALA A 46 11.62 4.40 -5.76
C ALA A 46 10.75 3.48 -6.64
N PRO A 47 11.10 3.30 -7.94
CA PRO A 47 10.37 2.42 -8.82
C PRO A 47 10.42 0.95 -8.40
N PHE A 48 9.29 0.26 -8.49
CA PHE A 48 9.15 -1.18 -8.31
C PHE A 48 8.09 -1.77 -9.25
N LEU A 49 8.11 -3.09 -9.44
CA LEU A 49 7.13 -3.78 -10.27
C LEU A 49 5.87 -4.10 -9.46
N LEU A 50 4.73 -3.64 -9.94
CA LEU A 50 3.41 -4.08 -9.50
C LEU A 50 2.88 -5.11 -10.48
N GLN A 51 2.69 -6.33 -10.00
CA GLN A 51 2.15 -7.44 -10.77
C GLN A 51 0.80 -7.85 -10.21
N HIS A 52 -0.23 -7.81 -11.05
CA HIS A 52 -1.54 -8.34 -10.69
C HIS A 52 -1.59 -9.85 -11.00
N SER A 53 -2.09 -10.65 -10.05
CA SER A 53 -2.36 -12.08 -10.26
C SER A 53 -3.49 -12.55 -9.35
N LEU A 54 -4.15 -13.64 -9.73
CA LEU A 54 -5.08 -14.36 -8.87
C LEU A 54 -4.45 -15.69 -8.44
N PRO A 55 -4.10 -15.85 -7.15
CA PRO A 55 -3.53 -17.10 -6.67
C PRO A 55 -4.57 -18.24 -6.68
N TYR A 56 -5.85 -17.92 -6.45
CA TYR A 56 -6.97 -18.85 -6.45
C TYR A 56 -8.22 -18.17 -7.06
N GLY A 57 -9.10 -18.93 -7.71
CA GLY A 57 -10.40 -18.42 -8.19
C GLY A 57 -10.71 -18.60 -9.70
N VAL A 58 -11.39 -17.56 -10.24
CA VAL A 58 -12.51 -17.48 -11.20
C VAL A 58 -12.51 -18.39 -12.43
N GLY A 59 -11.36 -18.92 -12.87
CA GLY A 59 -11.23 -19.50 -14.22
C GLY A 59 -11.17 -18.40 -15.28
N SER A 60 -11.25 -18.76 -16.56
CA SER A 60 -11.24 -17.75 -17.62
C SER A 60 -12.47 -16.84 -17.50
N ASN A 61 -12.21 -15.54 -17.55
CA ASN A 61 -13.24 -14.51 -17.40
C ASN A 61 -13.01 -13.35 -18.39
N ASP A 62 -14.08 -12.59 -18.64
CA ASP A 62 -14.07 -11.48 -19.60
C ASP A 62 -13.27 -10.26 -19.11
N ILE A 63 -12.78 -10.27 -17.86
CA ILE A 63 -11.93 -9.20 -17.29
C ILE A 63 -10.43 -9.50 -17.40
N GLY A 64 -10.05 -10.62 -18.02
CA GLY A 64 -8.66 -10.96 -18.33
C GLY A 64 -7.79 -11.32 -17.12
N LEU A 65 -8.41 -11.79 -16.03
CA LEU A 65 -7.71 -12.24 -14.82
C LEU A 65 -7.82 -13.76 -14.71
N ASP A 66 -7.05 -14.47 -15.51
CA ASP A 66 -7.06 -15.94 -15.52
C ASP A 66 -6.18 -16.51 -14.40
N ARG A 67 -6.63 -17.63 -13.82
CA ARG A 67 -5.91 -18.32 -12.75
C ARG A 67 -4.52 -18.76 -13.25
N GLY A 68 -3.49 -18.39 -12.50
CA GLY A 68 -2.10 -18.74 -12.83
C GLY A 68 -1.51 -17.94 -13.99
N GLN A 69 -2.27 -17.01 -14.59
CA GLN A 69 -1.71 -16.03 -15.52
C GLN A 69 -1.26 -14.78 -14.75
N LEU A 70 -0.14 -14.23 -15.21
CA LEU A 70 0.30 -12.90 -14.82
C LEU A 70 -0.56 -11.89 -15.58
N GLY A 71 -1.30 -11.05 -14.85
CA GLY A 71 -2.07 -9.94 -15.42
C GLY A 71 -1.18 -8.74 -15.73
N GLY A 72 -1.78 -7.54 -15.70
CA GLY A 72 -1.05 -6.29 -15.93
C GLY A 72 0.18 -6.15 -15.04
N THR A 73 1.30 -5.79 -15.66
CA THR A 73 2.55 -5.43 -15.00
C THR A 73 2.76 -3.93 -15.16
N HIS A 74 3.02 -3.24 -14.06
CA HIS A 74 3.28 -1.80 -14.07
C HIS A 74 4.59 -1.51 -13.34
N LEU A 75 5.42 -0.63 -13.91
CA LEU A 75 6.46 0.03 -13.15
C LEU A 75 5.81 1.17 -12.37
N VAL A 76 5.84 1.11 -11.03
CA VAL A 76 5.14 2.06 -10.16
C VAL A 76 6.09 2.60 -9.08
N GLN A 77 5.74 3.73 -8.47
CA GLN A 77 6.43 4.24 -7.27
C GLN A 77 5.46 4.98 -6.35
N PHE A 78 5.80 5.06 -5.06
CA PHE A 78 5.09 5.92 -4.12
C PHE A 78 5.60 7.35 -4.19
N GLU A 79 4.69 8.32 -4.23
CA GLU A 79 5.01 9.74 -4.33
C GLU A 79 4.18 10.54 -3.32
N ARG A 80 4.80 11.54 -2.71
CA ARG A 80 4.10 12.42 -1.78
C ARG A 80 3.51 13.63 -2.50
N PHE A 81 2.20 13.79 -2.39
CA PHE A 81 1.45 14.94 -2.88
C PHE A 81 0.79 15.65 -1.70
N GLY A 82 1.52 16.60 -1.12
CA GLY A 82 1.07 17.35 0.06
C GLY A 82 0.91 16.43 1.28
N ASP A 83 -0.34 16.28 1.74
CA ASP A 83 -0.72 15.44 2.87
C ASP A 83 -1.05 13.99 2.49
N LYS A 84 -0.91 13.62 1.20
CA LYS A 84 -1.20 12.28 0.68
C LYS A 84 0.03 11.60 0.12
N VAL A 85 0.02 10.27 0.16
CA VAL A 85 0.95 9.42 -0.60
C VAL A 85 0.14 8.70 -1.68
N MET A 86 0.58 8.79 -2.92
CA MET A 86 -0.06 8.16 -4.08
C MET A 86 0.85 7.07 -4.64
N LEU A 87 0.25 5.97 -5.08
CA LEU A 87 0.92 4.99 -5.93
C LEU A 87 0.75 5.43 -7.39
N ARG A 88 1.85 5.81 -8.05
CA ARG A 88 1.82 6.28 -9.43
C ARG A 88 2.46 5.26 -10.37
N ALA A 89 1.78 4.97 -11.48
CA ALA A 89 2.39 4.24 -12.59
C ALA A 89 3.31 5.17 -13.41
N ILE A 90 4.52 4.69 -13.69
CA ILE A 90 5.51 5.38 -14.49
C ILE A 90 5.24 5.06 -15.96
N ASN A 91 4.96 6.09 -16.75
CA ASN A 91 4.89 5.97 -18.19
C ASN A 91 6.31 5.72 -18.72
N THR A 92 6.57 4.48 -19.13
CA THR A 92 7.75 4.14 -19.91
C THR A 92 7.37 4.28 -21.39
N TYR A 93 8.27 4.90 -22.15
CA TYR A 93 8.09 5.33 -23.55
C TYR A 93 7.86 4.16 -24.51
#